data_AF-A0A9E3PMT7-F1
#
_entry.id   AF-A0A9E3PMT7-F1
#
_cell.length_a   1.000
_cell.length_b   1.000
_cell.length_c   1.000
_cell.angle_alpha   90.00
_cell.angle_beta   90.00
_cell.angle_gamma   90.00
#
_symmetry.space_group_name_H-M   'P 1'
#
loop_
_entity.id
_entity.type
_entity.pdbx_description
1 polymer ?
#
loop_
_entity_poly.entity_id
_entity_poly.type
_entity_poly.pdbx_seq_one_letter_code
_entity_poly.pdbx_strand_id
1 'polypeptide(L)'
;MPEHLLAPELDPVEAEIVEAFNELASDRPVAFGIGPIPFSSIARYAAFCGFDTLGERDFLRRALRAMDAKFLELTAKPRGKT
;
A
#
# COMPACT_ATOMS: atom_id res chain seq x y z
N MET A 1 -1.98 25.24 -10.16
CA MET A 1 -2.04 24.34 -8.99
C MET A 1 -1.07 24.89 -7.95
N PRO A 2 -1.48 25.08 -6.68
CA PRO A 2 -0.55 25.35 -5.59
C PRO A 2 0.59 24.31 -5.55
N GLU A 3 1.83 24.75 -5.29
CA GLU A 3 3.03 23.90 -5.31
C GLU A 3 2.99 22.72 -4.32
N HIS A 4 2.30 22.88 -3.19
CA HIS A 4 2.10 21.82 -2.19
C HIS A 4 1.05 20.76 -2.59
N LEU A 5 0.38 20.94 -3.73
CA LEU A 5 -0.53 19.96 -4.34
C LEU A 5 0.15 19.16 -5.46
N LEU A 6 1.42 19.44 -5.76
CA LEU A 6 2.19 18.60 -6.68
C LEU A 6 2.56 17.30 -5.95
N ALA A 7 2.22 16.16 -6.55
CA ALA A 7 2.73 14.89 -6.08
C ALA A 7 4.27 14.94 -6.11
N PRO A 8 4.95 14.34 -5.11
CA PRO A 8 6.40 14.24 -5.16
C PRO A 8 6.82 13.51 -6.45
N GLU A 9 7.97 13.90 -7.00
CA GLU A 9 8.61 13.10 -8.04
C GLU A 9 9.03 11.76 -7.42
N LEU A 10 8.55 10.68 -8.02
CA LEU A 10 8.87 9.31 -7.62
C LEU A 10 9.80 8.72 -8.66
N ASP A 11 10.77 7.92 -8.23
CA ASP A 11 11.49 7.07 -9.16
C ASP A 11 10.53 5.98 -9.73
N PRO A 12 10.89 5.31 -10.84
CA PRO A 12 10.01 4.32 -11.46
C PRO A 12 9.59 3.18 -10.52
N VAL A 13 10.48 2.73 -9.63
CA VAL A 13 10.19 1.64 -8.69
C VAL A 13 9.23 2.13 -7.61
N GLU A 14 9.45 3.33 -7.08
CA GLU A 14 8.54 3.96 -6.13
C GLU A 14 7.14 4.18 -6.72
N ALA A 15 7.07 4.62 -7.98
CA ALA A 15 5.82 4.80 -8.71
C ALA A 15 5.05 3.47 -8.86
N GLU A 16 5.72 2.39 -9.23
CA GLU A 16 5.12 1.05 -9.33
C GLU A 16 4.58 0.56 -7.97
N ILE A 17 5.30 0.80 -6.88
CA ILE A 17 4.85 0.43 -5.53
C ILE A 17 3.62 1.26 -5.13
N VAL A 18 3.60 2.56 -5.44
CA VAL A 18 2.45 3.43 -5.15
C VAL A 18 1.22 3.01 -5.96
N GLU A 19 1.40 2.66 -7.23
CA GLU A 19 0.34 2.13 -8.08
C GLU A 19 -0.22 0.82 -7.51
N ALA A 20 0.66 -0.13 -7.18
CA ALA A 20 0.29 -1.40 -6.55
C ALA A 20 -0.47 -1.19 -5.23
N PHE A 21 -0.04 -0.22 -4.41
CA PHE A 21 -0.72 0.12 -3.17
C PHE A 21 -2.14 0.64 -3.42
N ASN A 22 -2.30 1.54 -4.40
CA ASN A 22 -3.60 2.12 -4.74
C ASN A 22 -4.56 1.07 -5.30
N GLU A 23 -4.07 0.18 -6.17
CA GLU A 23 -4.88 -0.90 -6.73
C GLU A 23 -5.33 -1.88 -5.63
N LEU A 24 -4.40 -2.30 -4.77
CA LEU A 24 -4.69 -3.26 -3.69
C LEU A 24 -5.49 -2.65 -2.53
N ALA A 25 -5.60 -1.32 -2.45
CA ALA A 25 -6.37 -0.68 -1.39
C ALA A 25 -7.87 -0.99 -1.45
N SER A 26 -8.43 -1.30 -2.62
CA SER A 26 -9.84 -1.69 -2.74
C SER A 26 -10.14 -3.12 -2.25
N ASP A 27 -9.11 -3.96 -2.12
CA ASP A 27 -9.25 -5.34 -1.64
C ASP A 27 -9.38 -5.44 -0.11
N ARG A 28 -9.29 -4.31 0.58
CA ARG A 28 -9.31 -4.27 2.05
C ARG A 28 -10.67 -4.72 2.59
N PRO A 29 -10.69 -5.57 3.64
CA PRO A 29 -11.92 -5.85 4.36
C PRO A 29 -12.41 -4.60 5.10
N VAL A 30 -13.72 -4.36 5.06
CA VAL A 30 -14.39 -3.19 5.68
C VAL A 30 -15.28 -3.52 6.89
N ALA A 31 -15.35 -4.79 7.29
CA ALA A 31 -16.38 -5.28 8.23
C ALA A 31 -16.29 -4.70 9.66
N PHE A 32 -15.10 -4.60 10.25
CA PHE A 32 -14.88 -4.12 11.63
C PHE A 32 -13.94 -2.91 11.70
N GLY A 33 -13.85 -2.16 10.61
CA GLY A 33 -12.86 -1.12 10.38
C GLY A 33 -11.99 -1.42 9.16
N ILE A 34 -11.14 -0.45 8.79
CA ILE A 34 -10.19 -0.63 7.69
C ILE A 34 -9.09 -1.57 8.17
N GLY A 35 -9.05 -2.78 7.59
CA GLY A 35 -7.99 -3.75 7.84
C GLY A 35 -6.77 -3.54 6.94
N PRO A 36 -5.67 -4.27 7.22
CA PRO A 36 -4.53 -4.32 6.32
C PRO A 36 -4.90 -4.99 4.99
N ILE A 37 -4.14 -4.68 3.94
CA ILE A 37 -4.28 -5.34 2.63
C ILE A 37 -4.03 -6.85 2.82
N PRO A 38 -4.93 -7.74 2.33
CA PRO A 38 -4.74 -9.17 2.49
C PRO A 38 -3.43 -9.67 1.86
N PHE A 39 -2.73 -10.59 2.54
CA PHE A 39 -1.51 -11.20 1.99
C PHE A 39 -1.78 -11.92 0.67
N SER A 40 -2.94 -12.57 0.55
CA SER A 40 -3.38 -13.23 -0.68
C SER A 40 -3.51 -12.26 -1.86
N SER A 41 -3.99 -11.03 -1.64
CA SER A 41 -4.07 -10.01 -2.68
C SER A 41 -2.68 -9.58 -3.15
N ILE A 42 -1.76 -9.33 -2.21
CA ILE A 42 -0.35 -9.02 -2.53
C ILE A 42 0.30 -10.16 -3.33
N ALA A 43 0.09 -11.41 -2.90
CA ALA A 43 0.67 -12.57 -3.57
C ALA A 43 0.12 -12.77 -5.00
N ARG A 44 -1.18 -12.52 -5.21
CA ARG A 44 -1.80 -12.59 -6.54
C ARG A 44 -1.33 -11.46 -7.45
N TYR A 45 -1.23 -10.24 -6.93
CA TYR A 45 -0.70 -9.10 -7.68
C TYR A 45 0.75 -9.35 -8.09
N ALA A 46 1.58 -9.85 -7.16
CA ALA A 46 2.96 -10.21 -7.46
C ALA A 46 3.06 -11.24 -8.60
N ALA A 47 2.19 -12.25 -8.61
CA ALA A 47 2.12 -13.24 -9.66
C ALA A 47 1.59 -12.66 -10.99
N PHE A 48 0.61 -11.76 -10.94
CA PHE A 48 0.01 -11.13 -12.12
C PHE A 48 1.01 -10.22 -12.85
N CYS A 49 1.80 -9.45 -12.11
CA CYS A 49 2.79 -8.53 -12.66
C CYS A 49 4.14 -9.18 -13.01
N GLY A 50 4.30 -10.49 -12.82
CA GLY A 50 5.53 -11.21 -13.17
C GLY A 50 6.70 -11.02 -12.22
N PHE A 51 6.45 -10.71 -10.94
CA PHE A 51 7.49 -10.75 -9.92
C PHE A 51 7.84 -12.22 -9.62
N ASP A 52 8.85 -12.74 -10.30
CA ASP A 52 9.12 -14.18 -10.38
C ASP A 52 10.09 -14.67 -9.30
N THR A 53 10.98 -13.79 -8.82
CA THR A 53 11.94 -14.16 -7.79
C THR A 53 11.37 -14.00 -6.38
N LEU A 54 11.88 -14.80 -5.44
CA LEU A 54 11.53 -14.66 -4.03
C LEU A 54 11.92 -13.28 -3.48
N GLY A 55 13.04 -12.72 -3.96
CA GLY A 55 13.54 -11.40 -3.55
C GLY A 55 12.60 -10.27 -3.97
N GLU A 56 12.15 -10.27 -5.22
CA GLU A 56 11.18 -9.30 -5.75
C GLU A 56 9.84 -9.35 -4.99
N ARG A 57 9.30 -10.56 -4.79
CA ARG A 57 8.05 -10.75 -4.04
C ARG A 57 8.18 -10.27 -2.60
N ASP A 58 9.32 -10.53 -1.96
CA ASP A 58 9.56 -10.10 -0.59
C ASP A 58 9.76 -8.59 -0.49
N PHE A 59 10.45 -7.98 -1.45
CA PHE A 59 10.62 -6.53 -1.54
C PHE A 59 9.26 -5.83 -1.69
N LEU A 60 8.47 -6.21 -2.70
CA LEU A 60 7.12 -5.67 -2.92
C LEU A 60 6.25 -5.81 -1.67
N ARG A 61 6.24 -7.01 -1.07
CA ARG A 61 5.48 -7.28 0.16
C ARG A 61 5.89 -6.36 1.31
N ARG A 62 7.19 -6.16 1.54
CA ARG A 62 7.69 -5.30 2.62
C ARG A 62 7.33 -3.84 2.37
N ALA A 63 7.49 -3.36 1.14
CA ALA A 63 7.14 -2.00 0.77
C ALA A 63 5.64 -1.72 0.97
N LEU A 64 4.77 -2.59 0.43
CA LEU A 64 3.32 -2.49 0.60
C LEU A 64 2.91 -2.55 2.07
N ARG A 65 3.55 -3.39 2.88
CA ARG A 65 3.28 -3.47 4.33
C ARG A 65 3.67 -2.20 5.08
N ALA A 66 4.76 -1.56 4.71
CA ALA A 66 5.18 -0.30 5.31
C ALA A 66 4.19 0.82 4.99
N MET A 67 3.79 0.95 3.71
CA MET A 67 2.77 1.92 3.30
C MET A 67 1.42 1.66 3.98
N ASP A 68 1.00 0.40 4.02
CA ASP A 68 -0.25 -0.03 4.64
C ASP A 68 -0.29 0.27 6.14
N ALA A 69 0.80 0.00 6.85
CA ALA A 69 0.92 0.36 8.26
C ALA A 69 0.78 1.88 8.47
N LYS A 70 1.43 2.70 7.63
CA LYS A 70 1.33 4.15 7.74
C LYS A 70 -0.06 4.67 7.40
N PHE A 71 -0.71 4.11 6.38
CA PHE A 71 -2.08 4.44 6.03
C PHE A 71 -3.06 4.12 7.17
N LEU A 72 -2.92 2.95 7.79
CA LEU A 72 -3.72 2.56 8.95
C LEU A 72 -3.48 3.47 10.16
N GLU A 73 -2.25 3.88 10.41
CA GLU A 73 -1.91 4.86 11.45
C GLU A 73 -2.61 6.21 11.23
N LEU A 74 -2.59 6.73 9.98
CA LEU A 74 -3.20 8.00 9.63
C LEU A 74 -4.74 7.95 9.62
N THR A 75 -5.32 6.80 9.29
CA THR A 75 -6.78 6.59 9.23
C THR A 75 -7.37 6.16 10.56
N ALA A 76 -6.57 5.63 11.48
CA ALA A 76 -6.97 5.41 12.86
C ALA A 76 -7.29 6.77 13.49
N LYS A 77 -8.58 7.09 13.60
CA LYS A 77 -9.08 8.31 14.25
C LYS A 77 -8.33 8.50 15.57
N PRO A 78 -7.68 9.65 15.84
CA PRO A 78 -7.09 9.87 17.14
C PRO A 78 -8.21 9.73 18.16
N ARG A 79 -8.06 8.79 19.10
CA ARG A 79 -8.91 8.76 20.30
C ARG A 79 -8.66 10.11 20.98
N GLY A 80 -9.62 11.02 20.85
CA GLY A 80 -9.56 12.31 21.53
C GLY A 80 -9.28 12.04 23.00
N LYS A 81 -8.18 12.61 23.50
CA LYS A 81 -7.98 12.75 24.94
C LYS A 81 -9.08 13.70 25.41
N THR A 82 -10.19 13.15 25.91
CA THR A 82 -11.09 13.84 26.84
C THR A 82 -10.46 13.88 28.21
#